data_AF-A0A843F3J1-F1
#
_entry.id   AF-A0A843F3J1-F1
#
_cell.length_a   1.000
_cell.length_b   1.000
_cell.length_c   1.000
_cell.angle_alpha   90.00
_cell.angle_beta   90.00
_cell.angle_gamma   90.00
#
_symmetry.space_group_name_H-M   'P 1'
#
loop_
_entity.id
_entity.type
_entity.pdbx_description
1 polymer ?
#
loop_
_entity_poly.entity_id
_entity_poly.type
_entity_poly.pdbx_seq_one_letter_code
_entity_poly.pdbx_strand_id
1 'polypeptide(L)'
;MNKFLPEIDVKALIFGAAIAAAFILFGYQFNDWLYPFSAIGLLYAGYAQDSVKKGTVIGLLAATPIVVLTLQGYMGTFSGFFVSETGILTVTLIILLVGALVGMIGAWAKQNRLKAIAEYEKQQKIGKNKNKNKN
;
A
#
# COMPACT_ATOMS: atom_id res chain seq x y z
N MET A 1 -3.10 -27.19 -11.61
CA MET A 1 -2.43 -26.70 -10.38
C MET A 1 -2.50 -25.17 -10.38
N ASN A 2 -3.31 -24.57 -9.50
CA ASN A 2 -3.19 -23.20 -8.95
C ASN A 2 -4.49 -22.80 -8.24
N LYS A 3 -4.80 -23.49 -7.14
CA LYS A 3 -5.97 -23.23 -6.28
C LYS A 3 -5.58 -22.54 -4.96
N PHE A 4 -4.35 -22.05 -4.84
CA PHE A 4 -3.76 -21.56 -3.59
C PHE A 4 -3.31 -20.10 -3.58
N LEU A 5 -3.48 -19.36 -4.68
CA LEU A 5 -3.33 -17.90 -4.66
C LEU A 5 -4.74 -17.32 -4.67
N PRO A 6 -5.31 -16.97 -3.50
CA PRO A 6 -6.65 -16.39 -3.43
C PRO A 6 -6.61 -15.09 -4.24
N GLU A 7 -7.62 -14.84 -5.08
CA GLU A 7 -7.90 -13.61 -5.86
C GLU A 7 -7.18 -12.33 -5.35
N ILE A 8 -5.89 -12.22 -5.64
CA ILE A 8 -5.01 -11.15 -5.21
C ILE A 8 -4.52 -10.52 -6.50
N ASP A 9 -4.63 -9.20 -6.60
CA ASP A 9 -4.12 -8.52 -7.78
C ASP A 9 -2.58 -8.45 -7.71
N VAL A 10 -1.94 -9.47 -8.28
CA VAL A 10 -0.48 -9.60 -8.34
C VAL A 10 0.14 -8.47 -9.16
N LYS A 11 -0.58 -7.91 -10.15
CA LYS A 11 -0.06 -6.77 -10.92
C LYS A 11 0.07 -5.56 -10.01
N ALA A 12 -0.95 -5.28 -9.20
CA ALA A 12 -0.90 -4.18 -8.26
C ALA A 12 0.22 -4.35 -7.22
N LEU A 13 0.49 -5.58 -6.77
CA LEU A 13 1.63 -5.88 -5.92
C LEU A 13 2.96 -5.53 -6.62
N ILE A 14 3.18 -6.01 -7.85
CA ILE A 14 4.42 -5.77 -8.59
C ILE A 14 4.63 -4.28 -8.86
N PHE A 15 3.60 -3.58 -9.33
CA PHE A 15 3.68 -2.15 -9.61
C PHE A 15 3.87 -1.33 -8.34
N GLY A 16 3.13 -1.63 -7.27
CA GLY A 16 3.28 -0.92 -6.00
C GLY A 16 4.67 -1.14 -5.37
N ALA A 17 5.18 -2.37 -5.41
CA ALA A 17 6.53 -2.72 -4.99
C ALA A 17 7.60 -1.98 -5.82
N ALA A 18 7.43 -1.93 -7.15
CA ALA A 18 8.35 -1.23 -8.05
C ALA A 18 8.33 0.30 -7.81
N ILE A 19 7.16 0.89 -7.60
CA ILE A 19 7.03 2.32 -7.28
C ILE A 19 7.70 2.63 -5.94
N ALA A 20 7.47 1.79 -4.92
CA ALA A 20 8.09 1.95 -3.61
C ALA A 20 9.62 1.90 -3.71
N ALA A 21 10.16 0.92 -4.44
CA ALA A 21 11.59 0.79 -4.70
C ALA A 21 12.15 1.98 -5.50
N ALA A 22 11.45 2.42 -6.54
CA ALA A 22 11.89 3.53 -7.39
C ALA A 22 12.05 4.83 -6.59
N PHE A 23 11.09 5.17 -5.71
CA PHE A 23 11.20 6.35 -4.86
C PHE A 23 12.36 6.28 -3.86
N ILE A 24 12.73 5.08 -3.40
CA ILE A 24 13.92 4.90 -2.56
C ILE A 24 15.20 5.12 -3.36
N LEU A 25 15.29 4.53 -4.56
CA LEU A 25 16.45 4.71 -5.44
C LEU A 25 16.60 6.18 -5.88
N PHE A 26 15.49 6.85 -6.19
CA PHE A 26 15.50 8.28 -6.48
C PHE A 26 15.86 9.12 -5.26
N GLY A 27 15.41 8.72 -4.06
CA GLY A 27 15.80 9.36 -2.82
C GLY A 27 17.30 9.34 -2.61
N TYR A 28 17.88 8.15 -2.78
CA TYR A 28 19.33 7.93 -2.68
C TYR A 28 20.13 8.74 -3.71
N GLN A 29 19.67 8.80 -4.97
CA GLN A 29 20.43 9.41 -6.05
C GLN A 29 20.25 10.93 -6.15
N PHE A 30 19.10 11.47 -5.73
CA PHE A 30 18.76 12.88 -5.96
C PHE A 30 18.43 13.64 -4.69
N ASN A 31 17.48 13.16 -3.88
CA ASN A 31 17.02 13.89 -2.69
C ASN A 31 16.29 12.97 -1.70
N ASP A 32 16.80 12.88 -0.48
CA ASP A 32 16.22 12.12 0.63
C ASP A 32 14.73 12.43 0.90
N TRP A 33 14.25 13.62 0.51
CA TRP A 33 12.84 13.99 0.59
C TRP A 33 11.91 13.07 -0.20
N LEU A 34 12.44 12.25 -1.11
CA LEU A 34 11.68 11.28 -1.89
C LEU A 34 11.39 9.97 -1.14
N TYR A 35 12.12 9.64 -0.06
CA TYR A 35 11.89 8.39 0.68
C TYR A 35 10.45 8.23 1.20
N PRO A 36 9.79 9.25 1.79
CA PRO A 36 8.42 9.13 2.25
C PRO A 36 7.41 8.84 1.12
N PHE A 37 7.72 9.25 -0.12
CA PHE A 37 6.86 9.01 -1.28
C PHE A 37 6.82 7.53 -1.70
N SER A 38 7.74 6.70 -1.20
CA SER A 38 7.65 5.24 -1.36
C SER A 38 6.33 4.67 -0.82
N ALA A 39 5.70 5.33 0.16
CA ALA A 39 4.38 4.97 0.67
C ALA A 39 3.27 4.99 -0.40
N ILE A 40 3.43 5.77 -1.48
CA ILE A 40 2.48 5.78 -2.61
C ILE A 40 2.42 4.40 -3.27
N GLY A 41 3.56 3.73 -3.42
CA GLY A 41 3.62 2.38 -3.97
C GLY A 41 2.86 1.38 -3.10
N LEU A 42 3.04 1.47 -1.78
CA LEU A 42 2.35 0.63 -0.80
C LEU A 42 0.84 0.90 -0.76
N LEU A 43 0.44 2.17 -0.82
CA LEU A 43 -0.97 2.58 -0.90
C LEU A 43 -1.62 2.05 -2.18
N TYR A 44 -0.94 2.15 -3.32
CA TYR A 44 -1.44 1.62 -4.59
C TYR A 44 -1.64 0.11 -4.54
N ALA A 45 -0.64 -0.63 -4.04
CA ALA A 45 -0.71 -2.08 -3.91
C ALA A 45 -1.91 -2.52 -3.05
N GLY A 46 -2.14 -1.81 -1.93
CA GLY A 46 -3.28 -2.04 -1.04
C GLY A 46 -4.62 -1.60 -1.64
N TYR A 47 -4.66 -0.44 -2.29
CA TYR A 47 -5.88 0.15 -2.87
C TYR A 47 -6.48 -0.72 -3.96
N ALA A 48 -5.68 -1.43 -4.74
CA ALA A 48 -6.21 -2.31 -5.79
C ALA A 48 -7.03 -3.49 -5.23
N GLN A 49 -6.82 -3.89 -3.96
CA GLN A 49 -7.45 -5.08 -3.38
C GLN A 49 -8.90 -4.84 -2.97
N ASP A 50 -9.70 -5.91 -2.87
CA ASP A 50 -11.13 -5.80 -2.56
C ASP A 50 -11.46 -5.86 -1.06
N SER A 51 -10.54 -6.40 -0.26
CA SER A 51 -10.72 -6.50 1.19
C SER A 51 -9.55 -5.88 1.94
N VAL A 52 -9.85 -5.32 3.11
CA VAL A 52 -8.85 -4.76 4.02
C VAL A 52 -7.78 -5.79 4.36
N LYS A 53 -8.18 -7.04 4.66
CA LYS A 53 -7.25 -8.14 4.95
C LYS A 53 -6.28 -8.41 3.79
N LYS A 54 -6.78 -8.46 2.55
CA LYS A 54 -5.93 -8.63 1.36
C LYS A 54 -4.98 -7.44 1.18
N GLY A 55 -5.49 -6.21 1.37
CA GLY A 55 -4.69 -5.00 1.34
C GLY A 55 -3.53 -4.99 2.34
N THR A 56 -3.77 -5.46 3.57
CA THR A 56 -2.73 -5.60 4.60
C THR A 56 -1.64 -6.57 4.18
N VAL A 57 -2.02 -7.77 3.71
CA VAL A 57 -1.04 -8.80 3.27
C VAL A 57 -0.24 -8.29 2.08
N ILE A 58 -0.90 -7.63 1.13
CA ILE A 58 -0.23 -7.09 -0.06
C ILE A 58 0.67 -5.91 0.26
N GLY A 59 0.28 -5.03 1.19
CA GLY A 59 1.15 -3.96 1.68
C GLY A 59 2.42 -4.50 2.35
N LEU A 60 2.29 -5.58 3.12
CA LEU A 60 3.43 -6.25 3.74
C LEU A 60 4.40 -6.83 2.69
N LEU A 61 3.88 -7.52 1.67
CA LEU A 61 4.68 -8.06 0.57
C LEU A 61 5.29 -6.95 -0.31
N ALA A 62 4.55 -5.86 -0.53
CA ALA A 62 5.02 -4.72 -1.31
C ALA A 62 6.13 -3.93 -0.59
N ALA A 63 6.27 -4.08 0.73
CA ALA A 63 7.34 -3.49 1.52
C ALA A 63 8.64 -4.32 1.49
N THR A 64 8.62 -5.54 0.95
CA THR A 64 9.84 -6.38 0.86
C THR A 64 11.00 -5.71 0.10
N PRO A 65 10.79 -5.04 -1.05
CA PRO A 65 11.86 -4.28 -1.71
C PRO A 65 12.41 -3.15 -0.86
N ILE A 66 11.57 -2.51 -0.02
CA ILE A 66 12.03 -1.47 0.92
C ILE A 66 13.03 -2.08 1.88
N VAL A 67 12.69 -3.22 2.51
CA VAL A 67 13.61 -3.95 3.40
C VAL A 67 14.94 -4.24 2.70
N VAL A 68 14.90 -4.80 1.49
CA VAL A 68 16.12 -5.16 0.74
C VAL A 68 16.99 -3.92 0.49
N LEU A 69 16.40 -2.82 0.01
CA LEU A 69 17.12 -1.58 -0.28
C LEU A 69 17.66 -0.93 1.00
N THR A 70 16.90 -0.95 2.08
CA THR A 70 17.33 -0.47 3.40
C THR A 70 18.56 -1.24 3.87
N LEU A 71 18.55 -2.57 3.80
CA LEU A 71 19.68 -3.42 4.21
C LEU A 71 20.91 -3.28 3.31
N GLN A 72 20.72 -2.89 2.05
CA GLN A 72 21.81 -2.56 1.13
C GLN A 72 22.40 -1.16 1.36
N GLY A 73 21.84 -0.37 2.28
CA GLY A 73 22.35 0.97 2.64
C GLY A 73 21.81 2.12 1.77
N TYR A 74 20.82 1.88 0.91
CA TYR A 74 20.19 2.92 0.09
C TYR A 74 19.39 3.96 0.89
N MET A 75 19.18 3.72 2.18
CA MET A 75 18.55 4.68 3.11
C MET A 75 19.52 5.17 4.19
N GLY A 76 20.82 5.03 3.95
CA GLY A 76 21.89 5.35 4.88
C GLY A 76 22.52 4.12 5.52
N THR A 77 23.79 4.26 5.92
CA THR A 77 24.55 3.21 6.61
C THR A 77 24.13 3.10 8.08
N PHE A 78 23.68 1.92 8.47
CA PHE A 78 23.42 1.62 9.88
C PHE A 78 24.71 1.50 10.68
N SER A 79 24.66 1.95 11.94
CA SER A 79 25.76 1.81 12.90
C SER A 79 25.21 1.39 14.28
N GLY A 80 26.09 0.83 15.12
CA GLY A 80 25.75 0.40 16.48
C GLY A 80 24.74 -0.76 16.52
N PHE A 81 23.67 -0.60 17.30
CA PHE A 81 22.66 -1.64 17.51
C PHE A 81 22.04 -2.16 16.21
N PHE A 82 21.89 -1.31 15.20
CA PHE A 82 21.23 -1.64 13.93
C PHE A 82 22.06 -2.52 12.99
N VAL A 83 23.31 -2.82 13.34
CA VAL A 83 24.16 -3.78 12.62
C VAL A 83 24.13 -5.18 13.27
N SER A 84 23.56 -5.28 14.48
CA SER A 84 23.35 -6.58 15.14
C SER A 84 22.21 -7.35 14.48
N GLU A 85 22.23 -8.68 14.61
CA GLU A 85 21.17 -9.56 14.11
C GLU A 85 19.79 -9.16 14.65
N THR A 86 19.70 -8.85 15.95
CA THR A 86 18.48 -8.37 16.60
C THR A 86 18.04 -7.01 16.05
N GLY A 87 18.97 -6.10 15.78
CA GLY A 87 18.69 -4.78 15.21
C GLY A 87 18.15 -4.86 13.78
N ILE A 88 18.77 -5.68 12.93
CA ILE A 88 18.33 -5.95 11.55
C ILE A 88 16.92 -6.55 11.53
N LEU A 89 16.66 -7.55 12.39
CA LEU A 89 15.33 -8.14 12.55
C LEU A 89 14.30 -7.10 12.99
N THR A 90 14.65 -6.25 13.96
CA THR A 90 13.76 -5.21 14.48
C THR A 90 13.38 -4.21 13.39
N VAL A 91 14.36 -3.69 12.63
CA VAL A 91 14.11 -2.75 11.53
C VAL A 91 13.27 -3.40 10.44
N THR A 92 13.58 -4.65 10.07
CA THR A 92 12.83 -5.41 9.08
C THR A 92 11.37 -5.56 9.49
N LEU A 93 11.11 -5.95 10.74
CA LEU A 93 9.75 -6.09 11.27
C LEU A 93 9.00 -4.76 11.27
N ILE A 94 9.65 -3.66 11.65
CA ILE A 94 9.05 -2.32 11.62
C ILE A 94 8.65 -1.95 10.20
N ILE A 95 9.54 -2.11 9.22
CA ILE A 95 9.25 -1.79 7.80
C ILE A 95 8.08 -2.63 7.30
N LEU A 96 8.05 -3.93 7.60
CA LEU A 96 6.96 -4.82 7.18
C LEU A 96 5.63 -4.45 7.86
N LEU A 97 5.65 -4.10 9.15
CA LEU A 97 4.46 -3.65 9.90
C LEU A 97 3.91 -2.34 9.33
N VAL A 98 4.78 -1.36 9.06
CA VAL A 98 4.40 -0.11 8.40
C VAL A 98 3.85 -0.39 7.00
N GLY A 99 4.48 -1.28 6.24
CA GLY A 99 3.99 -1.74 4.94
C GLY A 99 2.58 -2.32 5.00
N ALA A 100 2.33 -3.21 5.96
CA ALA A 100 1.01 -3.77 6.22
C ALA A 100 -0.04 -2.70 6.56
N LEU A 101 0.31 -1.74 7.44
CA LEU A 101 -0.59 -0.65 7.83
C LEU A 101 -0.93 0.27 6.64
N VAL A 102 0.07 0.64 5.84
CA VAL A 102 -0.14 1.50 4.66
C VAL A 102 -1.00 0.78 3.62
N GLY A 103 -0.74 -0.50 3.34
CA GLY A 103 -1.58 -1.30 2.44
C GLY A 103 -3.01 -1.48 2.95
N MET A 104 -3.18 -1.62 4.27
CA MET A 104 -4.50 -1.66 4.92
C MET A 104 -5.27 -0.35 4.69
N ILE A 105 -4.61 0.80 4.88
CA ILE A 105 -5.20 2.13 4.66
C ILE A 105 -5.61 2.29 3.20
N GLY A 106 -4.77 1.86 2.25
CA GLY A 106 -5.09 1.86 0.83
C GLY A 106 -6.38 1.11 0.52
N ALA A 107 -6.51 -0.13 1.02
CA ALA A 107 -7.72 -0.93 0.81
C ALA A 107 -8.96 -0.33 1.50
N TRP A 108 -8.80 0.21 2.71
CA TRP A 108 -9.88 0.87 3.43
C TRP A 108 -10.40 2.11 2.67
N ALA A 109 -9.50 2.90 2.09
CA ALA A 109 -9.85 4.05 1.27
C ALA A 109 -10.69 3.67 0.03
N LYS A 110 -10.37 2.55 -0.65
CA LYS A 110 -11.19 2.04 -1.76
C LYS A 110 -12.59 1.67 -1.28
N GLN A 111 -12.71 0.95 -0.16
CA GLN A 111 -14.01 0.54 0.37
C GLN A 111 -14.90 1.72 0.73
N ASN A 112 -14.34 2.75 1.36
CA ASN A 112 -15.10 3.95 1.69
C ASN A 112 -15.54 4.72 0.44
N ARG A 113 -14.68 4.81 -0.57
CA ARG A 113 -15.05 5.43 -1.85
C ARG A 113 -16.21 4.68 -2.52
N LEU A 114 -16.17 3.35 -2.53
CA LEU A 114 -17.26 2.54 -3.10
C LEU A 114 -18.58 2.73 -2.34
N LYS A 115 -18.54 2.79 -1.01
CA LYS A 115 -19.71 3.09 -0.18
C LYS A 115 -20.29 4.47 -0.47
N ALA A 116 -19.42 5.49 -0.55
CA ALA A 116 -19.84 6.85 -0.86
C ALA A 116 -20.51 6.94 -2.25
N ILE A 117 -19.92 6.33 -3.29
CA ILE A 117 -20.52 6.29 -4.64
C ILE A 117 -21.91 5.62 -4.59
N ALA A 118 -22.04 4.49 -3.89
CA ALA A 118 -23.32 3.80 -3.77
C ALA A 118 -24.39 4.64 -3.03
N GLU A 119 -24.00 5.43 -2.03
CA GLU A 119 -24.89 6.37 -1.35
C GLU A 119 -25.31 7.53 -2.26
N TYR A 120 -24.39 8.11 -3.02
CA TYR A 120 -24.71 9.14 -4.02
C TYR A 120 -25.68 8.61 -5.10
N GLU A 121 -25.48 7.40 -5.60
CA GLU A 121 -26.39 6.79 -6.59
C GLU A 121 -27.79 6.56 -6.02
N LYS A 122 -27.90 6.12 -4.75
CA LYS A 122 -29.20 5.96 -4.08
C LYS A 122 -29.91 7.30 -3.93
N GLN A 123 -29.21 8.36 -3.52
CA GLN A 123 -29.79 9.70 -3.37
C GLN A 123 -30.25 10.28 -4.72
N GLN A 124 -29.49 10.08 -5.81
CA GLN A 124 -29.90 10.51 -7.14
C GLN A 124 -31.14 9.76 -7.66
N LYS A 125 -31.25 8.46 -7.40
CA LYS A 125 -32.45 7.67 -7.77
C LYS A 125 -33.68 8.12 -6.99
N ILE A 126 -33.55 8.47 -5.71
CA ILE A 126 -34.64 9.01 -4.88
C ILE A 126 -35.07 10.40 -5.38
N GLY A 127 -34.13 11.28 -5.74
CA GLY A 127 -34.42 12.60 -6.30
C GLY A 127 -35.15 12.55 -7.67
N LYS A 128 -34.76 11.61 -8.55
CA LYS A 128 -35.46 11.39 -9.83
C LYS A 128 -36.89 10.87 -9.66
N ASN A 129 -37.15 10.01 -8.68
CA ASN A 129 -38.52 9.54 -8.39
C ASN A 129 -39.41 10.63 -7.78
N LYS A 130 -38.87 11.57 -7.00
CA LYS A 130 -39.63 12.72 -6.48
C LYS A 130 -40.08 13.69 -7.58
N ASN A 131 -39.27 13.89 -8.63
CA ASN A 131 -39.64 14.73 -9.76
C ASN A 131 -40.65 14.06 -10.71
N LYS A 132 -40.70 12.73 -10.75
CA LYS A 132 -41.65 11.98 -11.58
C LYS A 132 -43.08 11.96 -11.01
N ASN A 133 -43.23 12.13 -9.69
CA ASN A 133 -44.51 12.18 -8.99
C ASN A 133 -45.10 13.61 -8.85
N LYS A 134 -44.47 14.61 -9.47
CA LYS A 134 -44.90 16.02 -9.44
C LYS A 134 -45.48 16.53 -10.77
N ASN A 135 -45.45 15.70 -11.82
CA ASN A 135 -46.16 15.91 -13.08
C ASN A 135 -47.31 14.92 -13.18
#